data_AF-I7KE65-F1
#
_entry.id   AF-I7KE65-F1
#
_cell.length_a   1.000
_cell.length_b   1.000
_cell.length_c   1.000
_cell.angle_alpha   90.00
_cell.angle_beta   90.00
_cell.angle_gamma   90.00
#
_symmetry.space_group_name_H-M   'P 1'
#
loop_
_entity.id
_entity.type
_entity.pdbx_description
1 polymer ?
#
loop_
_entity_poly.entity_id
_entity_poly.type
_entity_poly.pdbx_seq_one_letter_code
_entity_poly.pdbx_strand_id
1 'polypeptide(L)' 'MVTTIQLQPATKSRLDDMKLHPRETYDETLNRLLDMAYDPEPLSEETLQRIEESIADMRAGRGRPFEDYVRERGL' A
#
# COMPACT_ATOMS: atom_id res chain seq x y z
N MET A 1 -15.06 -16.01 15.03
CA MET A 1 -14.70 -16.53 16.36
C MET A 1 -13.87 -15.46 17.04
N VAL A 2 -14.17 -15.07 18.28
CA VAL A 2 -13.40 -14.02 18.97
C VAL A 2 -12.25 -14.65 19.75
N THR A 3 -11.09 -14.01 19.68
CA THR A 3 -9.85 -14.41 20.35
C THR A 3 -9.37 -13.24 21.22
N THR A 4 -8.60 -13.53 22.27
CA THR A 4 -8.09 -12.50 23.19
C THR A 4 -6.59 -12.32 22.98
N ILE A 5 -6.17 -11.06 22.83
CA ILE A 5 -4.76 -10.65 22.82
C ILE A 5 -4.49 -9.74 24.02
N GLN A 6 -3.29 -9.80 24.58
CA GLN A 6 -2.86 -8.95 25.68
C GLN A 6 -2.09 -7.75 25.14
N LEU A 7 -2.45 -6.54 25.54
CA LEU A 7 -1.81 -5.30 25.12
C LEU A 7 -1.38 -4.50 26.36
N GLN A 8 -0.25 -3.81 26.24
CA GLN A 8 0.15 -2.83 27.25
C GLN A 8 -0.85 -1.66 27.27
N PRO A 9 -1.12 -1.04 28.44
CA PRO A 9 -2.03 0.10 28.53
C PRO A 9 -1.65 1.25 27.59
N ALA A 10 -0.35 1.51 27.43
CA ALA A 10 0.17 2.50 26.50
C ALA A 10 -0.15 2.16 25.03
N THR A 11 -0.02 0.89 24.65
CA THR A 11 -0.38 0.42 23.29
C THR A 11 -1.87 0.55 23.04
N LYS A 12 -2.71 0.21 24.02
CA LYS A 12 -4.17 0.39 23.93
C LYS A 12 -4.54 1.87 23.73
N SER A 13 -3.90 2.78 24.46
CA SER A 13 -4.15 4.23 24.31
C SER A 13 -3.80 4.71 22.90
N ARG A 14 -2.66 4.28 22.35
CA ARG A 14 -2.29 4.60 20.96
C ARG A 14 -3.31 4.04 19.97
N LEU A 15 -3.85 2.84 20.23
CA LEU A 15 -4.86 2.24 19.38
C LEU A 15 -6.19 3.02 19.42
N ASP A 16 -6.55 3.63 20.56
CA ASP A 16 -7.69 4.54 20.65
C ASP A 16 -7.50 5.79 19.76
N ASP A 17 -6.30 6.36 19.74
CA ASP A 17 -5.99 7.51 18.88
C ASP A 17 -6.01 7.18 17.38
N MET A 18 -5.84 5.89 17.02
CA MET A 18 -5.86 5.43 15.63
C MET A 18 -7.27 5.15 15.09
N LYS A 19 -8.31 5.24 15.92
CA LYS A 19 -9.70 5.07 15.48
C LYS A 19 -10.12 6.24 14.59
N LEU A 20 -10.74 5.91 13.46
CA LEU A 20 -11.35 6.86 12.52
C LEU A 20 -12.66 7.43 13.07
N HIS A 21 -13.40 6.65 13.84
CA HIS A 21 -14.63 7.10 14.48
C HIS A 21 -14.81 6.53 15.88
N PRO A 22 -15.53 7.21 16.80
CA PRO A 22 -15.68 6.78 18.19
C PRO A 22 -16.26 5.37 18.38
N ARG A 23 -17.01 4.87 17.39
CA ARG A 23 -17.65 3.56 17.41
C ARG A 23 -16.82 2.44 16.77
N GLU A 24 -15.63 2.73 16.25
CA GLU A 24 -14.79 1.73 15.57
C GLU A 24 -14.28 0.76 16.62
N THR A 25 -14.43 -0.52 16.34
CA THR A 25 -13.92 -1.55 17.22
C THR A 25 -12.40 -1.64 17.09
N TYR A 26 -11.74 -2.14 18.14
CA TYR A 26 -10.29 -2.40 18.05
C TYR A 26 -9.95 -3.43 16.98
N ASP A 27 -10.84 -4.39 16.72
CA ASP A 27 -10.66 -5.41 15.68
C ASP A 27 -10.67 -4.77 14.29
N GLU A 28 -11.65 -3.91 13.98
CA GLU A 28 -11.69 -3.14 12.73
C GLU A 28 -10.45 -2.26 12.57
N THR A 29 -10.07 -1.55 13.64
CA THR A 29 -8.90 -0.67 13.64
C THR A 29 -7.62 -1.48 13.34
N LEU A 30 -7.46 -2.63 14.00
CA LEU A 30 -6.28 -3.50 13.82
C LEU A 30 -6.24 -4.11 12.42
N ASN A 31 -7.35 -4.65 11.91
CA ASN A 31 -7.39 -5.23 10.57
C ASN A 31 -7.05 -4.17 9.51
N ARG A 32 -7.63 -2.97 9.60
CA ARG A 32 -7.29 -1.87 8.70
C ARG A 32 -5.81 -1.51 8.74
N LEU A 33 -5.19 -1.49 9.93
CA LEU A 33 -3.76 -1.21 10.06
C LEU A 33 -2.91 -2.35 9.51
N LEU A 34 -3.33 -3.60 9.68
CA LEU A 34 -2.67 -4.78 9.13
C LEU A 34 -2.74 -4.80 7.61
N ASP A 35 -3.89 -4.47 7.02
CA ASP A 35 -4.07 -4.36 5.57
C ASP A 35 -3.15 -3.30 4.93
N MET A 36 -2.79 -2.26 5.69
CA MET A 36 -1.84 -1.24 5.23
C MET A 36 -0.38 -1.64 5.41
N ALA A 37 -0.08 -2.42 6.45
CA ALA A 37 1.29 -2.76 6.82
C ALA A 37 1.79 -4.06 6.18
N TYR A 38 0.87 -4.98 5.89
CA TYR A 38 1.17 -6.30 5.35
C TYR A 38 0.63 -6.40 3.92
N ASP A 39 1.56 -6.34 2.96
CA ASP A 39 1.28 -6.70 1.59
C ASP A 39 1.56 -8.20 1.41
N PRO A 40 0.55 -9.04 1.12
CA PRO A 40 0.75 -10.46 0.89
C PRO A 40 1.51 -10.76 -0.41
N GLU A 41 1.54 -9.82 -1.36
CA GLU A 41 2.19 -9.97 -2.66
C GLU A 41 3.12 -8.78 -2.94
N PRO A 42 4.19 -8.62 -2.14
CA PRO A 42 5.11 -7.51 -2.30
C PRO A 42 5.78 -7.60 -3.68
N LEU A 43 5.93 -6.45 -4.33
CA LEU A 43 6.67 -6.35 -5.58
C LEU A 43 8.11 -6.84 -5.39
N SER A 44 8.63 -7.59 -6.36
CA SER A 44 10.03 -7.97 -6.37
C SER A 44 10.93 -6.73 -6.47
N GLU A 45 12.15 -6.82 -5.95
CA GLU A 45 13.15 -5.75 -6.07
C GLU A 45 13.38 -5.33 -7.53
N GLU A 46 13.41 -6.30 -8.44
CA GLU A 46 13.51 -6.03 -9.89
C GLU A 46 12.32 -5.21 -10.39
N THR A 47 11.10 -5.55 -9.97
CA THR A 47 9.90 -4.82 -10.39
C THR A 47 9.91 -3.40 -9.85
N LEU A 48 10.31 -3.20 -8.59
CA LEU A 48 10.45 -1.89 -7.97
C LEU A 48 11.50 -1.04 -8.72
N GLN A 49 12.66 -1.61 -9.05
CA GLN A 49 13.69 -0.92 -9.81
C GLN A 49 13.18 -0.46 -11.18
N ARG A 50 12.46 -1.33 -11.91
CA ARG A 50 11.88 -0.98 -13.22
C ARG A 50 10.83 0.14 -13.12
N ILE A 51 10.08 0.19 -12.03
CA ILE A 51 9.14 1.29 -11.75
C ILE A 51 9.91 2.59 -11.52
N GLU A 52 10.98 2.58 -10.72
CA GLU A 52 11.81 3.76 -10.46
C GLU A 52 12.47 4.29 -11.74
N GLU A 53 13.00 3.41 -12.58
CA GLU A 53 13.56 3.76 -13.90
C GLU A 53 12.50 4.42 -14.78
N SER A 54 11.30 3.85 -14.84
CA SER A 54 10.18 4.39 -15.61
C SER A 54 9.77 5.78 -15.10
N ILE A 55 9.72 5.98 -13.78
CA ILE A 55 9.43 7.30 -13.17
C ILE A 55 10.52 8.31 -13.53
N ALA A 56 11.80 7.90 -13.51
CA ALA A 56 12.91 8.76 -13.89
C ALA A 56 12.85 9.16 -15.37
N ASP A 57 12.48 8.24 -16.26
CA ASP A 57 12.26 8.52 -17.68
C ASP A 57 11.12 9.51 -17.91
N MET A 58 9.98 9.33 -17.22
CA MET A 58 8.86 10.26 -17.28
C MET A 58 9.27 11.66 -16.81
N ARG A 59 9.98 11.76 -15.69
CA ARG A 59 10.49 13.04 -15.16
C ARG A 59 11.50 13.70 -16.09
N ALA A 60 12.29 12.92 -16.82
CA ALA A 60 13.23 13.42 -17.81
C ALA A 60 12.58 13.76 -19.16
N GLY A 61 11.25 13.61 -19.29
CA GLY A 61 10.53 13.86 -20.54
C GLY A 61 10.81 12.82 -21.63
N ARG A 62 11.40 11.66 -21.28
CA ARG A 62 11.68 10.54 -22.20
C ARG A 62 10.44 9.67 -22.42
N GLY A 63 9.29 10.32 -22.63
CA GLY A 63 8.04 9.68 -22.99
C GLY A 63 7.90 9.55 -24.51
N ARG A 64 7.07 8.62 -24.94
CA ARG A 64 6.61 8.49 -26.33
C ARG A 64 5.08 8.62 -26.39
N PRO A 65 4.50 9.10 -27.50
CA PRO A 65 3.06 9.06 -27.69
C PRO A 65 2.53 7.63 -27.61
N PHE A 66 1.37 7.48 -26.98
CA PHE A 66 0.71 6.18 -26.85
C PHE A 66 0.33 5.59 -28.21
N GLU A 67 -0.10 6.41 -29.17
CA GLU A 67 -0.47 5.98 -30.53
C GLU A 67 0.69 5.27 -31.26
N ASP A 68 1.91 5.77 -31.10
CA ASP A 68 3.09 5.14 -31.70
C ASP A 68 3.35 3.77 -31.07
N TYR A 69 3.17 3.65 -29.76
CA TYR A 69 3.37 2.39 -29.03
C TYR A 69 2.37 1.32 -29.49
N VAL A 70 1.10 1.71 -29.62
CA VAL A 70 0.01 0.84 -30.09
C VAL A 70 0.28 0.37 -31.52
N ARG A 71 0.66 1.29 -32.42
CA ARG A 71 1.02 0.97 -33.81
C ARG A 71 2.18 -0.01 -33.92
N GLU A 72 3.24 0.17 -33.14
CA GLU A 72 4.41 -0.73 -33.13
C GLU A 72 4.10 -2.12 -32.59
N ARG A 73 3.19 -2.22 -31.60
CA ARG A 73 2.83 -3.49 -30.97
C ARG A 73 1.66 -4.19 -31.65
N GLY A 74 1.01 -3.55 -32.64
CA GLY A 74 -0.16 -4.09 -33.33
C GLY A 74 -1.36 -4.28 -32.40
N LEU A 75 -1.46 -3.42 -31.37
CA LEU A 75 -2.55 -3.41 -30.39
C LEU A 75 -3.69 -2.47 -30.81
#